data_AF-A0A931MDA8-F1
#
_entry.id   AF-A0A931MDA8-F1
#
_cell.length_a   1.000
_cell.length_b   1.000
_cell.length_c   1.000
_cell.angle_alpha   90.00
_cell.angle_beta   90.00
_cell.angle_gamma   90.00
#
_symmetry.space_group_name_H-M   'P 1'
#
loop_
_entity.id
_entity.type
_entity.pdbx_description
1 polymer ?
#
loop_
_entity_poly.entity_id
_entity_poly.type
_entity_poly.pdbx_seq_one_letter_code
_entity_poly.pdbx_strand_id
1 'polypeptide(L)'
;MIKTKKDALVEIFDNYNKELIDQGFKISEIFDRVIVWLVGLSTGTIVLIVSSLEKLSFFSKTSVNTILFFLVSSVISGVLGRVFFAVGVYIGYFLSAQFSIRLKMNELQHDPRMLDESDTSEDVYEYFREDFKIEIPSLLEYRNNMPETDWHLAHKHARDLYQSFAEGSRLSILDSLKVINQITTESFGYRDGYFEKYNNPSNRRKGVAHRFFSYSSYLLYILSALSFGIAFLYFYLQYVNSN
;
A
#
# COMPACT_ATOMS: atom_id res chain seq x y z
N MET A 1 -6.34 30.40 -12.49
CA MET A 1 -6.89 29.04 -12.42
C MET A 1 -7.11 28.71 -10.94
N ILE A 2 -8.35 28.67 -10.48
CA ILE A 2 -8.68 28.47 -9.06
C ILE A 2 -8.64 26.95 -8.81
N LYS A 3 -7.72 26.48 -7.97
CA LYS A 3 -7.69 25.06 -7.52
C LYS A 3 -9.03 24.77 -6.83
N THR A 4 -9.78 23.81 -7.35
CA THR A 4 -11.02 23.39 -6.71
C THR A 4 -10.72 22.64 -5.40
N LYS A 5 -11.67 22.58 -4.46
CA LYS A 5 -11.51 21.77 -3.23
C LYS A 5 -11.18 20.30 -3.54
N LYS A 6 -11.64 19.78 -4.69
CA LYS A 6 -11.31 18.46 -5.23
C LYS A 6 -9.83 18.35 -5.58
N ASP A 7 -9.27 19.34 -6.30
CA ASP A 7 -7.86 19.34 -6.67
C ASP A 7 -6.95 19.39 -5.44
N ALA A 8 -7.36 20.12 -4.39
CA ALA A 8 -6.64 20.16 -3.12
C ALA A 8 -6.70 18.80 -2.38
N LEU A 9 -7.84 18.11 -2.40
CA LEU A 9 -7.97 16.79 -1.75
C LEU A 9 -7.21 15.69 -2.49
N VAL A 10 -7.23 15.69 -3.82
CA VAL A 10 -6.44 14.76 -4.64
C VAL A 10 -4.95 15.00 -4.41
N GLU A 11 -4.50 16.25 -4.37
CA GLU A 11 -3.11 16.60 -4.07
C GLU A 11 -2.70 16.20 -2.64
N ILE A 12 -3.58 16.39 -1.65
CA ILE A 12 -3.33 15.92 -0.27
C ILE A 12 -3.23 14.40 -0.21
N PHE A 13 -4.13 13.68 -0.91
CA PHE A 13 -4.13 12.22 -0.94
C PHE A 13 -2.90 11.68 -1.67
N ASP A 14 -2.51 12.26 -2.80
CA ASP A 14 -1.31 11.90 -3.55
C ASP A 14 -0.04 12.19 -2.73
N ASN A 15 0.03 13.34 -2.05
CA ASN A 15 1.14 13.66 -1.16
C ASN A 15 1.19 12.71 0.04
N TYR A 16 0.05 12.39 0.65
CA TYR A 16 -0.02 11.44 1.76
C TYR A 16 0.38 10.02 1.34
N ASN A 17 -0.08 9.54 0.18
CA ASN A 17 0.33 8.26 -0.38
C ASN A 17 1.83 8.25 -0.69
N LYS A 18 2.34 9.33 -1.29
CA LYS A 18 3.77 9.47 -1.59
C LYS A 18 4.60 9.47 -0.32
N GLU A 19 4.18 10.18 0.74
CA GLU A 19 4.84 10.18 2.04
C GLU A 19 4.80 8.81 2.71
N LEU A 20 3.67 8.09 2.67
CA LEU A 20 3.55 6.73 3.18
C LEU A 20 4.48 5.75 2.45
N ILE A 21 4.53 5.86 1.12
CA ILE A 21 5.41 5.05 0.27
C ILE A 21 6.87 5.36 0.58
N ASP A 22 7.24 6.64 0.66
CA ASP A 22 8.60 7.07 1.00
C ASP A 22 9.02 6.64 2.42
N GLN A 23 8.11 6.71 3.39
CA GLN A 23 8.35 6.19 4.75
C GLN A 23 8.55 4.67 4.74
N GLY A 24 7.73 3.94 3.97
CA GLY A 24 7.89 2.49 3.77
C GLY A 24 9.24 2.13 3.16
N PHE A 25 9.69 2.88 2.14
CA PHE A 25 11.00 2.71 1.52
C PHE A 25 12.15 2.99 2.51
N LYS A 26 12.05 4.08 3.31
CA LYS A 26 13.06 4.40 4.34
C LYS A 26 13.19 3.30 5.40
N ILE A 27 12.06 2.77 5.89
CA ILE A 27 12.07 1.66 6.86
C ILE A 27 12.72 0.42 6.24
N SER A 28 12.35 0.07 5.01
CA SER A 28 12.95 -1.06 4.28
C SER A 28 14.46 -0.89 4.09
N GLU A 29 14.94 0.31 3.77
CA GLU A 29 16.36 0.59 3.56
C GLU A 29 17.16 0.43 4.87
N ILE A 30 16.61 0.91 5.99
CA ILE A 30 17.23 0.75 7.31
C ILE A 30 17.37 -0.74 7.66
N PHE A 31 16.31 -1.53 7.47
CA PHE A 31 16.36 -2.96 7.74
C PHE A 31 17.40 -3.68 6.86
N ASP A 32 17.43 -3.43 5.55
CA ASP A 32 18.42 -4.06 4.64
C ASP A 32 19.85 -3.70 5.07
N ARG A 33 20.09 -2.43 5.45
CA ARG A 33 21.40 -1.98 5.93
C ARG A 33 21.82 -2.71 7.21
N VAL A 34 20.92 -2.83 8.19
CA VAL A 34 21.20 -3.55 9.45
C VAL A 34 21.55 -5.02 9.18
N ILE A 35 20.82 -5.69 8.29
CA ILE A 35 21.04 -7.12 7.98
C ILE A 35 22.36 -7.32 7.25
N VAL A 36 22.69 -6.47 6.28
CA VAL A 36 23.97 -6.52 5.56
C VAL A 36 25.13 -6.36 6.54
N TRP A 37 25.01 -5.43 7.50
CA TRP A 37 25.98 -5.29 8.57
C TRP A 37 26.07 -6.54 9.44
N LEU A 38 24.94 -7.10 9.85
CA LEU A 38 24.89 -8.26 10.73
C LEU A 38 25.50 -9.51 10.08
N VAL A 39 25.19 -9.76 8.82
CA VAL A 39 25.81 -10.84 8.03
C VAL A 39 27.31 -10.57 7.84
N GLY A 40 27.70 -9.34 7.51
CA GLY A 40 29.11 -8.95 7.34
C GLY A 40 29.93 -9.15 8.63
N LEU A 41 29.41 -8.69 9.77
CA LEU A 41 30.04 -8.85 11.09
C LEU A 41 30.12 -10.32 11.49
N SER A 42 29.06 -11.10 11.31
CA SER A 42 29.07 -12.54 11.59
C SER A 42 30.12 -13.26 10.76
N THR A 43 30.20 -12.96 9.46
CA THR A 43 31.18 -13.57 8.55
C THR A 43 32.60 -13.17 8.92
N GLY A 44 32.86 -11.89 9.19
CA GLY A 44 34.15 -11.40 9.66
C GLY A 44 34.58 -12.02 10.98
N THR A 45 33.64 -12.20 11.93
CA THR A 45 33.89 -12.85 13.22
C THR A 45 34.26 -14.32 13.04
N ILE A 46 33.58 -15.05 12.16
CA ILE A 46 33.93 -16.44 11.82
C ILE A 46 35.36 -16.52 11.28
N VAL A 47 35.72 -15.66 10.32
CA VAL A 47 37.09 -15.64 9.76
C VAL A 47 38.13 -15.34 10.83
N LEU A 48 37.85 -14.38 11.72
CA LEU A 48 38.75 -14.06 12.84
C LEU A 48 38.94 -15.25 13.79
N ILE A 49 37.84 -15.92 14.20
CA ILE A 49 37.90 -17.10 15.07
C ILE A 49 38.74 -18.20 14.41
N VAL A 50 38.47 -18.51 13.14
CA VAL A 50 39.18 -19.56 12.38
C VAL A 50 40.67 -19.22 12.22
N SER A 51 41.00 -17.97 11.91
CA SER A 51 42.39 -17.52 11.75
C SER A 51 43.20 -17.51 13.04
N SER A 52 42.52 -17.44 14.19
CA SER A 52 43.14 -17.27 15.52
C SER A 52 42.87 -18.43 16.46
N LEU A 53 42.53 -19.62 15.93
CA LEU A 53 42.21 -20.81 16.74
C LEU A 53 43.31 -21.16 17.75
N GLU A 54 44.59 -21.03 17.37
CA GLU A 54 45.73 -21.31 18.25
C GLU A 54 45.82 -20.32 19.43
N LYS A 55 45.43 -19.05 19.20
CA LYS A 55 45.43 -18.00 20.22
C LYS A 55 44.21 -18.09 21.15
N LEU A 56 43.17 -18.82 20.74
CA LEU A 56 41.95 -19.06 21.50
C LEU A 56 42.05 -20.32 22.38
N SER A 57 43.27 -20.80 22.68
CA SER A 57 43.51 -22.02 23.47
C SER A 57 42.93 -21.99 24.88
N PHE A 58 42.59 -20.80 25.39
CA PHE A 58 41.91 -20.61 26.68
C PHE A 58 40.41 -20.95 26.63
N PHE A 59 39.80 -20.98 25.44
CA PHE A 59 38.43 -21.46 25.28
C PHE A 59 38.38 -22.97 25.08
N SER A 60 37.35 -23.61 25.63
CA SER A 60 37.08 -25.02 25.32
C SER A 60 36.68 -25.18 23.84
N LYS A 61 37.09 -26.28 23.21
CA LYS A 61 36.68 -26.62 21.83
C LYS A 61 35.16 -26.61 21.66
N THR A 62 34.43 -27.05 22.69
CA THR A 62 32.96 -27.03 22.72
C THR A 62 32.42 -25.60 22.65
N SER A 63 32.99 -24.68 23.43
CA SER A 63 32.58 -23.26 23.43
C SER A 63 32.79 -22.61 22.06
N VAL A 64 33.95 -22.85 21.42
CA VAL A 64 34.26 -22.33 20.08
C VAL A 64 33.27 -22.88 19.05
N ASN A 65 32.98 -24.18 19.08
CA ASN A 65 32.03 -24.81 18.16
C ASN A 65 30.61 -24.24 18.33
N THR A 66 30.16 -24.01 19.58
CA THR A 66 28.85 -23.40 19.86
C THR A 66 28.76 -21.99 19.30
N ILE A 67 29.81 -21.16 19.45
CA ILE A 67 29.85 -19.79 18.92
C ILE A 67 29.81 -19.82 17.39
N LEU A 68 30.62 -20.67 16.75
CA LEU A 68 30.62 -20.83 15.31
C LEU A 68 29.26 -21.28 14.78
N PHE A 69 28.59 -22.22 15.47
CA PHE A 69 27.24 -22.66 15.11
C PHE A 69 26.24 -21.50 15.10
N PHE A 70 26.22 -20.67 16.14
CA PHE A 70 25.32 -19.52 16.20
C PHE A 70 25.65 -18.44 15.16
N LEU A 71 26.93 -18.17 14.90
CA LEU A 71 27.35 -17.22 13.86
C LEU A 71 26.96 -17.72 12.45
N VAL A 72 27.16 -19.00 12.16
CA VAL A 72 26.74 -19.60 10.88
C VAL A 72 25.21 -19.58 10.74
N SER A 73 24.48 -19.92 11.80
CA SER A 73 23.01 -19.83 11.83
C SER A 73 22.51 -18.40 11.59
N SER A 74 23.21 -17.41 12.16
CA SER A 74 22.94 -15.98 11.94
C SER A 74 23.08 -15.61 10.46
N VAL A 75 24.18 -16.03 9.81
CA VAL A 75 24.42 -15.78 8.38
C VAL A 75 23.38 -16.46 7.51
N ILE A 76 23.12 -17.75 7.71
CA ILE A 76 22.14 -18.51 6.91
C ILE A 76 20.75 -17.90 7.04
N SER A 77 20.32 -17.57 8.26
CA SER A 77 19.02 -16.95 8.50
C SER A 77 18.92 -15.57 7.85
N GLY A 78 19.98 -14.76 7.94
CA GLY A 78 20.02 -13.43 7.31
C GLY A 78 19.90 -13.50 5.78
N VAL A 79 20.65 -14.42 5.14
CA VAL A 79 20.61 -14.62 3.68
C VAL A 79 19.24 -15.14 3.24
N LEU A 80 18.70 -16.16 3.91
CA LEU A 80 17.37 -16.69 3.58
C LEU A 80 16.27 -15.65 3.79
N GLY A 81 16.37 -14.85 4.86
CA GLY A 81 15.46 -13.74 5.11
C GLY A 81 15.44 -12.75 3.95
N ARG A 82 16.61 -12.45 3.37
CA ARG A 82 16.76 -11.53 2.22
C ARG A 82 16.14 -12.08 0.95
N VAL A 83 16.32 -13.37 0.68
CA VAL A 83 15.67 -14.05 -0.44
C VAL A 83 14.15 -13.99 -0.29
N PHE A 84 13.63 -14.31 0.89
CA PHE A 84 12.19 -14.26 1.15
C PHE A 84 11.64 -12.85 1.09
N PHE A 85 12.38 -11.85 1.57
CA PHE A 85 12.01 -10.45 1.43
C PHE A 85 11.87 -10.05 -0.04
N ALA A 86 12.87 -10.37 -0.86
CA ALA A 86 12.88 -10.03 -2.28
C ALA A 86 11.70 -10.68 -3.02
N VAL A 87 11.40 -11.95 -2.72
CA VAL A 87 10.22 -12.64 -3.26
C VAL A 87 8.92 -11.98 -2.79
N GLY A 88 8.84 -11.60 -1.51
CA GLY A 88 7.74 -10.83 -0.96
C GLY A 88 7.54 -9.51 -1.72
N VAL A 89 8.56 -8.65 -1.77
CA VAL A 89 8.51 -7.37 -2.48
C VAL A 89 8.11 -7.53 -3.95
N TYR A 90 8.62 -8.53 -4.65
CA TYR A 90 8.24 -8.79 -6.05
C TYR A 90 6.74 -9.09 -6.19
N ILE A 91 6.20 -9.95 -5.34
CA ILE A 91 4.76 -10.26 -5.34
C ILE A 91 3.95 -9.04 -4.93
N GLY A 92 4.41 -8.29 -3.93
CA GLY A 92 3.77 -7.07 -3.43
C GLY A 92 3.69 -5.98 -4.50
N TYR A 93 4.76 -5.77 -5.27
CA TYR A 93 4.81 -4.84 -6.39
C TYR A 93 3.78 -5.21 -7.47
N PHE A 94 3.71 -6.50 -7.84
CA PHE A 94 2.72 -6.98 -8.79
C PHE A 94 1.28 -6.71 -8.32
N LEU A 95 0.99 -6.97 -7.04
CA LEU A 95 -0.34 -6.74 -6.45
C LEU A 95 -0.67 -5.25 -6.35
N SER A 96 0.29 -4.41 -5.96
CA SER A 96 0.12 -2.96 -5.88
C SER A 96 -0.08 -2.31 -7.26
N ALA A 97 0.63 -2.77 -8.29
CA ALA A 97 0.45 -2.32 -9.66
C ALA A 97 -0.95 -2.68 -10.20
N GLN A 98 -1.41 -3.93 -9.95
CA GLN A 98 -2.77 -4.35 -10.31
C GLN A 98 -3.83 -3.54 -9.57
N PHE A 99 -3.63 -3.28 -8.28
CA PHE A 99 -4.49 -2.42 -7.49
C PHE A 99 -4.57 -1.01 -8.06
N SER A 100 -3.43 -0.37 -8.31
CA SER A 100 -3.35 1.01 -8.81
C SER A 100 -3.96 1.17 -10.20
N ILE A 101 -3.73 0.21 -11.11
CA ILE A 101 -4.35 0.20 -12.45
C ILE A 101 -5.86 0.09 -12.32
N ARG A 102 -6.36 -0.85 -11.50
CA ARG A 102 -7.79 -1.06 -11.34
C ARG A 102 -8.47 0.08 -10.58
N LEU A 103 -7.78 0.72 -9.65
CA LEU A 103 -8.27 1.92 -8.95
C LEU A 103 -8.39 3.09 -9.93
N LYS A 104 -7.36 3.33 -10.75
CA LYS A 104 -7.36 4.39 -11.77
C LYS A 104 -8.42 4.17 -12.85
N MET A 105 -8.71 2.91 -13.20
CA MET A 105 -9.82 2.56 -14.10
C MET A 105 -11.21 2.79 -13.47
N ASN A 106 -11.29 2.89 -12.14
CA ASN A 106 -12.53 3.13 -11.39
C ASN A 106 -12.49 4.47 -10.64
N GLU A 107 -11.60 5.39 -11.03
CA GLU A 107 -11.44 6.67 -10.36
C GLU A 107 -12.72 7.48 -10.58
N LEU A 108 -13.45 7.65 -9.49
CA LEU A 108 -14.85 7.97 -9.49
C LEU A 108 -15.12 9.42 -9.91
N GLN A 109 -16.00 9.58 -10.91
CA GLN A 109 -16.58 10.86 -11.26
C GLN A 109 -17.67 11.25 -10.25
N HIS A 110 -17.31 12.25 -9.45
CA HIS A 110 -18.12 13.39 -9.02
C HIS A 110 -19.30 13.14 -8.06
N ASP A 111 -19.13 13.65 -6.84
CA ASP A 111 -20.21 13.86 -5.86
C ASP A 111 -21.14 14.97 -6.39
N PRO A 112 -22.39 14.65 -6.78
CA PRO A 112 -23.31 15.63 -7.33
C PRO A 112 -23.75 16.64 -6.27
N ARG A 113 -24.02 17.88 -6.68
CA ARG A 113 -24.53 18.91 -5.77
C ARG A 113 -26.02 18.70 -5.49
N MET A 114 -26.47 19.15 -4.32
CA MET A 114 -27.89 19.30 -4.04
C MET A 114 -28.34 20.64 -4.63
N LEU A 115 -29.30 20.59 -5.56
CA LEU A 115 -29.89 21.79 -6.18
C LEU A 115 -30.95 22.40 -5.27
N ASP A 116 -31.04 23.72 -5.27
CA ASP A 116 -32.11 24.50 -4.66
C ASP A 116 -33.21 24.85 -5.70
N GLU A 117 -34.40 25.19 -5.26
CA GLU A 117 -35.50 25.59 -6.15
C GLU A 117 -35.19 26.91 -6.90
N SER A 118 -34.26 27.69 -6.36
CA SER A 118 -33.78 28.96 -6.93
C SER A 118 -32.78 28.79 -8.08
N ASP A 119 -32.20 27.59 -8.27
CA ASP A 119 -31.22 27.35 -9.33
C ASP A 119 -31.85 27.43 -10.73
N THR A 120 -31.27 28.25 -11.60
CA THR A 120 -31.74 28.47 -12.98
C THR A 120 -31.20 27.42 -13.95
N SER A 121 -31.70 27.41 -15.18
CA SER A 121 -31.19 26.52 -16.24
C SER A 121 -29.72 26.81 -16.60
N GLU A 122 -29.26 28.04 -16.38
CA GLU A 122 -27.88 28.46 -16.63
C GLU A 122 -26.96 27.93 -15.54
N ASP A 123 -27.40 28.03 -14.28
CA ASP A 123 -26.69 27.47 -13.14
C ASP A 123 -26.56 25.95 -13.30
N VAL A 124 -27.67 25.28 -13.65
CA VAL A 124 -27.69 23.83 -13.88
C VAL A 124 -26.78 23.42 -15.05
N TYR A 125 -26.75 24.20 -16.14
CA TYR A 125 -25.83 23.95 -17.25
C TYR A 125 -24.37 24.02 -16.81
N GLU A 126 -24.03 25.02 -16.00
CA GLU A 126 -22.69 25.17 -15.42
C GLU A 126 -22.36 24.04 -14.45
N TYR A 127 -23.32 23.60 -13.64
CA TYR A 127 -23.14 22.44 -12.76
C TYR A 127 -22.90 21.15 -13.55
N PHE A 128 -23.59 20.91 -14.67
CA PHE A 128 -23.30 19.78 -15.56
C PHE A 128 -21.86 19.82 -16.10
N ARG A 129 -21.39 21.01 -16.48
CA ARG A 129 -20.03 21.21 -17.00
C ARG A 129 -18.98 21.04 -15.91
N GLU A 130 -19.24 21.51 -14.70
CA GLU A 130 -18.32 21.41 -13.56
C GLU A 130 -18.27 20.00 -12.98
N ASP A 131 -19.43 19.44 -12.70
CA ASP A 131 -19.62 18.21 -11.93
C ASP A 131 -19.66 16.97 -12.82
N PHE A 132 -19.97 17.05 -14.12
CA PHE A 132 -19.96 15.86 -14.98
C PHE A 132 -19.06 16.00 -16.21
N LYS A 133 -18.49 17.19 -16.45
CA LYS A 133 -17.70 17.51 -17.66
C LYS A 133 -18.48 17.26 -18.96
N ILE A 134 -19.80 17.43 -18.90
CA ILE A 134 -20.72 17.26 -20.04
C ILE A 134 -21.31 18.64 -20.36
N GLU A 135 -21.31 18.99 -21.65
CA GLU A 135 -22.03 20.15 -22.14
C GLU A 135 -23.38 19.70 -22.68
N ILE A 136 -24.46 20.32 -22.19
CA ILE A 136 -25.83 20.05 -22.65
C ILE A 136 -26.45 21.36 -23.16
N PRO A 137 -26.05 21.86 -24.35
CA PRO A 137 -26.52 23.15 -24.88
C PRO A 137 -28.04 23.23 -25.00
N SER A 138 -28.71 22.09 -25.18
CA SER A 138 -30.16 21.99 -25.28
C SER A 138 -30.91 22.48 -24.04
N LEU A 139 -30.27 22.54 -22.86
CA LEU A 139 -30.86 23.14 -21.65
C LEU A 139 -31.07 24.65 -21.81
N LEU A 140 -30.11 25.34 -22.41
CA LEU A 140 -30.17 26.78 -22.64
C LEU A 140 -31.07 27.11 -23.84
N GLU A 141 -31.02 26.28 -24.88
CA GLU A 141 -31.89 26.40 -26.05
C GLU A 141 -33.37 26.21 -25.69
N TYR A 142 -33.68 25.28 -24.78
CA TYR A 142 -35.04 25.05 -24.32
C TYR A 142 -35.64 26.27 -23.63
N ARG A 143 -34.88 26.95 -22.76
CA ARG A 143 -35.30 28.22 -22.14
C ARG A 143 -35.45 29.35 -23.17
N ASN A 144 -34.47 29.50 -24.06
CA ASN A 144 -34.43 30.60 -25.03
C ASN A 144 -35.57 30.52 -26.08
N ASN A 145 -36.14 29.35 -26.28
CA ASN A 145 -37.28 29.12 -27.16
C ASN A 145 -38.64 29.24 -26.44
N MET A 146 -38.66 29.55 -25.14
CA MET A 146 -39.87 29.72 -24.34
C MET A 146 -40.16 31.21 -24.03
N PRO A 147 -41.45 31.60 -23.94
CA PRO A 147 -41.83 32.89 -23.38
C PRO A 147 -41.30 33.06 -21.95
N GLU A 148 -40.93 34.28 -21.56
CA GLU A 148 -40.40 34.57 -20.21
C GLU A 148 -41.33 34.13 -19.09
N THR A 149 -42.65 34.15 -19.31
CA THR A 149 -43.66 33.68 -18.36
C THR A 149 -43.49 32.19 -18.00
N ASP A 150 -42.88 31.41 -18.88
CA ASP A 150 -42.80 29.96 -18.80
C ASP A 150 -41.38 29.48 -18.42
N TRP A 151 -40.42 30.39 -18.21
CA TRP A 151 -39.04 30.05 -17.85
C TRP A 151 -38.92 29.21 -16.58
N HIS A 152 -39.87 29.36 -15.65
CA HIS A 152 -39.95 28.54 -14.45
C HIS A 152 -40.07 27.04 -14.77
N LEU A 153 -40.74 26.67 -15.88
CA LEU A 153 -40.83 25.29 -16.36
C LEU A 153 -39.50 24.81 -16.94
N ALA A 154 -38.80 25.66 -17.70
CA ALA A 154 -37.47 25.36 -18.22
C ALA A 154 -36.44 25.13 -17.11
N HIS A 155 -36.43 25.98 -16.08
CA HIS A 155 -35.57 25.81 -14.91
C HIS A 155 -35.89 24.52 -14.15
N LYS A 156 -37.18 24.22 -13.95
CA LYS A 156 -37.60 22.97 -13.32
C LYS A 156 -37.13 21.74 -14.11
N HIS A 157 -37.32 21.72 -15.43
CA HIS A 157 -36.87 20.63 -16.29
C HIS A 157 -35.35 20.43 -16.25
N ALA A 158 -34.58 21.52 -16.22
CA ALA A 158 -33.13 21.44 -16.06
C ALA A 158 -32.75 20.77 -14.73
N ARG A 159 -33.36 21.18 -13.61
CA ARG A 159 -33.11 20.59 -12.29
C ARG A 159 -33.50 19.11 -12.22
N ASP A 160 -34.65 18.74 -12.77
CA ASP A 160 -35.11 17.33 -12.80
C ASP A 160 -34.14 16.44 -13.61
N LEU A 161 -33.61 16.96 -14.72
CA LEU A 161 -32.60 16.27 -15.53
C LEU A 161 -31.29 16.09 -14.76
N TYR A 162 -30.80 17.13 -14.08
CA TYR A 162 -29.60 17.07 -13.25
C TYR A 162 -29.77 16.08 -12.11
N GLN A 163 -30.90 16.10 -11.39
CA GLN A 163 -31.16 15.16 -10.29
C GLN A 163 -31.19 13.71 -10.76
N SER A 164 -31.83 13.43 -11.91
CA SER A 164 -31.85 12.10 -12.52
C SER A 164 -30.44 11.61 -12.88
N PHE A 165 -29.61 12.52 -13.42
CA PHE A 165 -28.22 12.22 -13.77
C PHE A 165 -27.34 12.03 -12.52
N ALA A 166 -27.54 12.86 -11.50
CA ALA A 166 -26.89 12.79 -10.20
C ALA A 166 -27.19 11.48 -9.47
N GLU A 167 -28.45 11.03 -9.49
CA GLU A 167 -28.85 9.74 -8.89
C GLU A 167 -28.22 8.56 -9.64
N GLY A 168 -28.24 8.59 -10.98
CA GLY A 168 -27.54 7.61 -11.82
C GLY A 168 -26.03 7.56 -11.52
N SER A 169 -25.40 8.73 -11.38
CA SER A 169 -24.00 8.84 -10.98
C SER A 169 -23.78 8.27 -9.58
N ARG A 170 -24.61 8.62 -8.59
CA ARG A 170 -24.48 8.11 -7.21
C ARG A 170 -24.60 6.59 -7.11
N LEU A 171 -25.50 6.00 -7.88
CA LEU A 171 -25.61 4.54 -8.00
C LEU A 171 -24.35 3.93 -8.62
N SER A 172 -23.81 4.56 -9.68
CA SER A 172 -22.51 4.18 -10.25
C SER A 172 -21.37 4.33 -9.24
N ILE A 173 -21.40 5.34 -8.36
CA ILE A 173 -20.40 5.55 -7.30
C ILE A 173 -20.44 4.43 -6.28
N LEU A 174 -21.64 4.05 -5.82
CA LEU A 174 -21.80 2.95 -4.88
C LEU A 174 -21.32 1.62 -5.49
N ASP A 175 -21.59 1.39 -6.77
CA ASP A 175 -21.12 0.20 -7.47
C ASP A 175 -19.61 0.22 -7.72
N SER A 176 -19.03 1.35 -8.09
CA SER A 176 -17.57 1.51 -8.17
C SER A 176 -16.90 1.36 -6.81
N LEU A 177 -17.50 1.84 -5.71
CA LEU A 177 -16.98 1.61 -4.36
C LEU A 177 -17.01 0.13 -3.97
N LYS A 178 -18.07 -0.61 -4.34
CA LYS A 178 -18.10 -2.08 -4.19
C LYS A 178 -16.98 -2.74 -5.01
N VAL A 179 -16.78 -2.30 -6.26
CA VAL A 179 -15.71 -2.79 -7.14
C VAL A 179 -14.33 -2.46 -6.57
N ILE A 180 -14.12 -1.27 -5.99
CA ILE A 180 -12.87 -0.88 -5.32
C ILE A 180 -12.63 -1.73 -4.07
N ASN A 181 -13.66 -1.96 -3.25
CA ASN A 181 -13.56 -2.86 -2.10
C ASN A 181 -13.20 -4.29 -2.52
N GLN A 182 -13.76 -4.77 -3.64
CA GLN A 182 -13.40 -6.05 -4.23
C GLN A 182 -11.94 -6.06 -4.69
N ILE A 183 -11.52 -5.05 -5.46
CA ILE A 183 -10.14 -4.91 -5.94
C ILE A 183 -9.16 -4.90 -4.76
N THR A 184 -9.48 -4.20 -3.68
CA THR A 184 -8.68 -4.13 -2.45
C THR A 184 -8.59 -5.51 -1.79
N THR A 185 -9.72 -6.17 -1.60
CA THR A 185 -9.80 -7.50 -0.98
C THR A 185 -9.03 -8.54 -1.81
N GLU A 186 -9.15 -8.50 -3.14
CA GLU A 186 -8.46 -9.40 -4.07
C GLU A 186 -6.94 -9.14 -4.12
N SER A 187 -6.54 -7.87 -4.22
CA SER A 187 -5.13 -7.49 -4.40
C SER A 187 -4.32 -7.75 -3.13
N PHE A 188 -4.91 -7.54 -1.94
CA PHE A 188 -4.21 -7.76 -0.68
C PHE A 188 -4.54 -9.12 -0.03
N GLY A 189 -5.52 -9.85 -0.58
CA GLY A 189 -5.93 -11.20 -0.16
C GLY A 189 -6.69 -11.27 1.16
N TYR A 190 -7.33 -10.18 1.60
CA TYR A 190 -8.04 -10.13 2.89
C TYR A 190 -9.11 -11.24 3.01
N ARG A 191 -9.53 -11.55 4.25
CA ARG A 191 -10.46 -12.66 4.52
C ARG A 191 -11.82 -12.37 3.86
N ASP A 192 -12.47 -13.41 3.35
CA ASP A 192 -13.77 -13.29 2.67
C ASP A 192 -14.78 -12.58 3.60
N GLY A 193 -15.44 -11.53 3.10
CA GLY A 193 -16.38 -10.73 3.90
C GLY A 193 -15.74 -9.62 4.73
N TYR A 194 -14.47 -9.25 4.49
CA TYR A 194 -13.89 -8.06 5.11
C TYR A 194 -14.66 -6.77 4.72
N PHE A 195 -15.23 -6.71 3.50
CA PHE A 195 -16.11 -5.63 3.02
C PHE A 195 -17.30 -6.10 2.13
N GLU A 196 -17.71 -7.36 2.27
CA GLU A 196 -18.84 -8.05 1.59
C GLU A 196 -18.68 -8.50 0.11
N LYS A 197 -19.34 -9.64 -0.20
CA LYS A 197 -19.09 -10.70 -1.21
C LYS A 197 -19.01 -10.31 -2.72
N TYR A 198 -17.99 -10.81 -3.44
CA TYR A 198 -18.08 -11.95 -4.42
C TYR A 198 -16.70 -12.36 -4.95
N ASN A 199 -16.62 -13.58 -5.53
CA ASN A 199 -15.43 -14.43 -5.66
C ASN A 199 -14.49 -14.18 -6.86
N ASN A 200 -13.18 -14.18 -6.63
CA ASN A 200 -12.16 -14.60 -7.62
C ASN A 200 -10.91 -15.25 -6.96
N PRO A 201 -10.62 -16.55 -7.18
CA PRO A 201 -9.63 -17.31 -6.39
C PRO A 201 -8.14 -17.11 -6.77
N SER A 202 -7.80 -16.46 -7.89
CA SER A 202 -6.42 -16.50 -8.42
C SER A 202 -5.43 -15.56 -7.70
N ASN A 203 -5.85 -14.36 -7.31
CA ASN A 203 -4.99 -13.37 -6.66
C ASN A 203 -4.85 -13.58 -5.14
N ARG A 204 -5.82 -14.26 -4.51
CA ARG A 204 -5.76 -14.62 -3.08
C ARG A 204 -4.53 -15.44 -2.74
N ARG A 205 -4.16 -16.42 -3.59
CA ARG A 205 -2.95 -17.23 -3.39
C ARG A 205 -1.69 -16.38 -3.42
N LYS A 206 -1.62 -15.39 -4.31
CA LYS A 206 -0.51 -14.44 -4.39
C LYS A 206 -0.46 -13.53 -3.16
N GLY A 207 -1.59 -13.00 -2.69
CA GLY A 207 -1.66 -12.21 -1.47
C GLY A 207 -1.31 -12.99 -0.19
N VAL A 208 -1.68 -14.27 -0.11
CA VAL A 208 -1.26 -15.18 0.96
C VAL A 208 0.24 -15.46 0.88
N ALA A 209 0.76 -15.75 -0.32
CA ALA A 209 2.19 -15.95 -0.53
C ALA A 209 3.00 -14.69 -0.16
N HIS A 210 2.54 -13.50 -0.57
CA HIS A 210 3.15 -12.21 -0.19
C HIS A 210 3.29 -12.09 1.33
N ARG A 211 2.20 -12.33 2.06
CA ARG A 211 2.21 -12.28 3.53
C ARG A 211 3.12 -13.34 4.14
N PHE A 212 3.05 -14.57 3.64
CA PHE A 212 3.91 -15.66 4.11
C PHE A 212 5.39 -15.29 3.94
N PHE A 213 5.83 -14.92 2.74
CA PHE A 213 7.22 -14.54 2.48
C PHE A 213 7.67 -13.33 3.29
N SER A 214 6.81 -12.32 3.45
CA SER A 214 7.11 -11.14 4.26
C SER A 214 7.27 -11.50 5.74
N TYR A 215 6.33 -12.24 6.33
CA TYR A 215 6.40 -12.67 7.72
C TYR A 215 7.57 -13.61 7.99
N SER A 216 7.79 -14.60 7.11
CA SER A 216 8.92 -15.52 7.22
C SER A 216 10.25 -14.78 7.11
N SER A 217 10.34 -13.77 6.25
CA SER A 217 11.53 -12.91 6.15
C SER A 217 11.81 -12.18 7.46
N TYR A 218 10.81 -11.51 8.04
CA TYR A 218 10.98 -10.82 9.33
C TYR A 218 11.38 -11.77 10.46
N LEU A 219 10.77 -12.97 10.50
CA LEU A 219 11.11 -13.99 11.49
C LEU A 219 12.58 -14.42 11.32
N LEU A 220 13.03 -14.68 10.10
CA LEU A 220 14.42 -15.04 9.80
C LEU A 220 15.41 -13.92 10.18
N TYR A 221 15.04 -12.66 10.00
CA TYR A 221 15.86 -11.53 10.45
C TYR A 221 15.97 -11.45 11.97
N ILE A 222 14.87 -11.65 12.70
CA ILE A 222 14.87 -11.70 14.16
C ILE A 222 15.76 -12.87 14.63
N LEU A 223 15.62 -14.05 14.04
CA LEU A 223 16.47 -15.21 14.35
C LEU A 223 17.95 -14.95 14.05
N SER A 224 18.24 -14.27 12.95
CA SER A 224 19.60 -13.89 12.58
C SER A 224 20.23 -12.98 13.64
N ALA A 225 19.49 -11.95 14.08
CA ALA A 225 19.94 -11.02 15.11
C ALA A 225 20.09 -11.68 16.48
N LEU A 226 19.12 -12.51 16.89
CA LEU A 226 19.19 -13.26 18.15
C LEU A 226 20.37 -14.23 18.15
N SER A 227 20.60 -14.95 17.06
CA SER A 227 21.72 -15.89 16.96
C SER A 227 23.06 -15.18 17.10
N PHE A 228 23.23 -14.02 16.46
CA PHE A 228 24.43 -13.20 16.63
C PHE A 228 24.58 -12.66 18.06
N GLY A 229 23.51 -12.14 18.64
CA GLY A 229 23.51 -11.64 20.01
C GLY A 229 23.87 -12.72 21.03
N ILE A 230 23.33 -13.94 20.87
CA ILE A 230 23.66 -15.10 21.70
C ILE A 230 25.12 -15.49 21.53
N ALA A 231 25.63 -15.56 20.29
CA ALA A 231 27.04 -15.87 20.02
C ALA A 231 27.98 -14.87 20.71
N PHE A 232 27.67 -13.58 20.59
CA PHE A 232 28.46 -12.50 21.20
C PHE A 232 28.43 -12.55 22.72
N LEU A 233 27.24 -12.68 23.31
CA LEU A 233 27.08 -12.75 24.77
C LEU A 233 27.75 -14.00 25.35
N TYR A 234 27.63 -15.14 24.68
CA TYR A 234 28.29 -16.38 25.09
C TYR A 234 29.81 -16.28 24.99
N PHE A 235 30.35 -15.69 23.92
CA PHE A 235 31.78 -15.40 23.80
C PHE A 235 32.27 -14.50 24.93
N TYR A 236 31.53 -13.43 25.23
CA TYR A 236 31.87 -12.49 26.30
C TYR A 236 31.87 -13.15 27.69
N LEU A 237 30.83 -13.93 28.02
CA LEU A 237 30.75 -14.63 29.31
C LEU A 237 31.90 -15.63 29.48
N GLN A 238 32.22 -16.37 28.42
CA GLN A 238 33.34 -17.31 28.46
C GLN A 238 34.67 -16.57 28.61
N TYR A 239 34.86 -15.42 27.95
CA TYR A 239 36.05 -14.58 28.11
C TYR A 239 36.22 -14.06 29.54
N VAL A 240 35.14 -13.59 30.17
CA VAL A 240 35.17 -13.10 31.56
C VAL A 240 35.46 -14.24 32.54
N ASN A 241 34.90 -15.43 32.34
CA ASN A 241 35.12 -16.57 33.23
C ASN A 241 36.52 -17.21 33.08
N SER A 242 37.21 -16.96 31.97
CA SER A 242 38.56 -17.47 31.70
C SER A 242 39.69 -16.57 32.21
N ASN A 243 39.40 -15.34 32.61
CA ASN A 243 40.33 -14.39 33.24
C ASN A 243 40.09 -14.30 34.75
#